data_AF-A0A359FYY6-F1
#
_entry.id   AF-A0A359FYY6-F1
#
_cell.length_a   1.000
_cell.length_b   1.000
_cell.length_c   1.000
_cell.angle_alpha   90.00
_cell.angle_beta   90.00
_cell.angle_gamma   90.00
#
_symmetry.space_group_name_H-M   'P 1'
#
loop_
_entity.id
_entity.type
_entity.pdbx_description
1 polymer ?
#
loop_
_entity_poly.entity_id
_entity_poly.type
_entity_poly.pdbx_seq_one_letter_code
_entity_poly.pdbx_strand_id
1 'polypeptide(L)' 'MKLDHKRVWSLCKDFIKKSIDPMAFQTWFEPIVPLKLDSDVLTIQVPSLYFYE' A
#
# COMPACT_ATOMS: atom_id res chain seq x y z
N MET A 1 -7.29 21.08 2.00
CA MET A 1 -6.52 20.20 1.10
C MET A 1 -6.92 18.76 1.39
N LYS A 2 -7.57 18.07 0.46
CA LYS A 2 -7.83 16.63 0.63
C LYS A 2 -6.51 15.91 0.38
N LEU A 3 -6.00 15.17 1.37
CA LEU A 3 -4.90 14.25 1.12
C LEU A 3 -5.43 13.14 0.20
N ASP A 4 -4.77 12.95 -0.93
CA ASP A 4 -5.09 11.85 -1.84
C ASP A 4 -4.54 10.54 -1.26
N HIS A 5 -5.44 9.60 -0.99
CA HIS A 5 -5.11 8.23 -0.59
C HIS A 5 -4.07 7.59 -1.52
N LYS A 6 -4.12 7.89 -2.83
CA LYS A 6 -3.13 7.45 -3.83
C LYS A 6 -1.73 8.01 -3.55
N ARG A 7 -1.65 9.27 -3.16
CA ARG A 7 -0.37 9.95 -2.90
C ARG A 7 0.27 9.43 -1.63
N VAL A 8 -0.51 9.26 -0.57
CA VAL A 8 -0.04 8.66 0.70
C VAL A 8 0.43 7.22 0.46
N TRP A 9 -0.37 6.40 -0.23
CA TRP A 9 0.03 5.02 -0.54
C TRP A 9 1.28 4.94 -1.41
N SER A 10 1.46 5.86 -2.36
CA SER A 10 2.68 5.91 -3.16
C SER A 10 3.92 6.18 -2.32
N LEU A 11 3.81 7.01 -1.29
CA LEU A 11 4.91 7.28 -0.35
C LEU A 11 5.18 6.05 0.53
N CYS A 12 4.13 5.39 1.03
CA CYS A 12 4.26 4.13 1.78
C CYS A 12 4.94 3.05 0.93
N LYS A 13 4.52 2.89 -0.32
CA LYS A 13 5.13 1.95 -1.27
C LYS A 13 6.61 2.23 -1.50
N ASP A 14 7.00 3.50 -1.67
CA ASP A 14 8.40 3.86 -1.87
C ASP A 14 9.26 3.55 -0.63
N PHE A 15 8.70 3.76 0.56
CA PHE A 15 9.36 3.42 1.83
C PHE A 15 9.53 1.90 2.00
N ILE A 16 8.46 1.13 1.76
CA ILE A 16 8.48 -0.33 1.89
C ILE A 16 9.42 -0.94 0.85
N LYS A 17 9.39 -0.47 -0.41
CA LYS A 17 10.28 -0.92 -1.49
C LYS A 17 11.76 -0.76 -1.17
N LYS A 18 12.12 0.23 -0.35
CA LYS A 18 13.50 0.43 0.12
C LYS A 18 13.87 -0.46 1.32
N SER A 19 12.87 -1.02 2.00
CA SER A 19 13.03 -1.77 3.25
C SER A 19 13.02 -3.29 3.06
N ILE A 20 12.36 -3.79 2.02
CA ILE A 20 12.24 -5.23 1.72
C ILE A 20 12.81 -5.56 0.34
N ASP A 21 12.99 -6.85 0.08
CA ASP A 21 13.44 -7.33 -1.21
C ASP A 21 12.49 -6.91 -2.36
N PRO A 22 12.99 -6.45 -3.52
CA PRO A 22 12.17 -6.03 -4.64
C PRO A 22 11.17 -7.09 -5.12
N MET A 23 11.55 -8.37 -5.04
CA MET A 23 10.69 -9.49 -5.43
C MET A 23 9.53 -9.64 -4.45
N ALA A 24 9.82 -9.58 -3.14
CA ALA A 24 8.78 -9.56 -2.12
C ALA A 24 7.87 -8.32 -2.28
N PHE A 25 8.44 -7.16 -2.59
CA PHE A 25 7.64 -5.97 -2.82
C PHE A 25 6.68 -6.11 -4.01
N GLN A 26 7.14 -6.67 -5.13
CA GLN A 26 6.27 -6.90 -6.29
C GLN A 26 5.17 -7.91 -5.99
N THR A 27 5.51 -9.03 -5.37
CA THR A 27 4.52 -10.07 -5.09
C THR A 27 3.48 -9.60 -4.07
N TRP A 28 3.93 -8.90 -3.02
CA TRP A 28 3.07 -8.57 -1.89
C TRP A 28 2.42 -7.17 -2.01
N PHE A 29 3.15 -6.13 -2.41
CA PHE A 29 2.69 -4.74 -2.29
C PHE A 29 2.25 -4.10 -3.61
N GLU A 30 2.72 -4.59 -4.76
CA GLU A 30 2.34 -4.08 -6.07
C GLU A 30 0.84 -4.18 -6.39
N PRO A 31 0.14 -5.29 -6.09
CA PRO A 31 -1.28 -5.41 -6.42
C PRO A 31 -2.21 -4.70 -5.41
N ILE A 32 -1.66 -4.08 -4.35
CA ILE A 32 -2.45 -3.40 -3.33
C ILE A 32 -2.95 -2.04 -3.83
N VAL A 33 -4.27 -1.85 -3.75
CA VAL A 33 -4.96 -0.63 -4.21
C VAL A 33 -5.46 0.17 -3.01
N PRO A 34 -5.11 1.47 -2.88
CA PRO A 34 -5.65 2.30 -1.82
C PRO A 34 -7.10 2.68 -2.17
N LEU A 35 -8.02 2.43 -1.24
CA LEU A 35 -9.45 2.70 -1.42
C LEU A 35 -9.86 4.05 -0.85
N LYS A 36 -9.44 4.34 0.38
CA LYS A 36 -9.87 5.53 1.11
C LYS A 36 -8.78 5.99 2.05
N LEU A 37 -8.69 7.30 2.25
CA LEU A 37 -7.89 7.90 3.31
C LEU A 37 -8.84 8.76 4.13
N ASP A 38 -9.01 8.41 5.40
CA ASP A 38 -9.87 9.10 6.34
C ASP A 38 -9.03 9.63 7.49
N SER A 39 -8.72 10.93 7.45
CA SER A 39 -7.84 11.65 8.37
C SER A 39 -6.42 11.08 8.46
N ASP A 40 -6.25 9.96 9.15
CA ASP A 40 -4.99 9.25 9.37
C ASP A 40 -5.09 7.75 9.04
N VAL A 41 -6.30 7.26 8.70
CA VAL A 41 -6.55 5.85 8.40
C VAL A 41 -6.58 5.65 6.89
N LEU A 42 -5.58 4.96 6.35
CA LEU A 42 -5.53 4.55 4.96
C LEU A 42 -6.13 3.13 4.81
N THR A 43 -7.31 3.05 4.20
CA THR A 43 -7.93 1.80 3.80
C THR A 43 -7.32 1.32 2.49
N ILE A 44 -6.71 0.13 2.51
CA ILE A 44 -6.12 -0.53 1.35
C ILE A 44 -6.87 -1.83 1.05
N GLN A 45 -6.96 -2.17 -0.23
CA GLN A 45 -7.48 -3.44 -0.72
C GLN A 45 -6.32 -4.32 -1.16
N VAL A 46 -6.23 -5.50 -0.56
CA VAL A 46 -5.35 -6.57 -1.00
C VAL A 46 -6.08 -7.44 -2.04
N PRO A 47 -5.38 -7.98 -3.05
CA PRO A 47 -5.99 -8.79 -4.11
C PRO A 47 -6.45 -10.17 -3.62
N SER A 48 -5.94 -10.65 -2.49
CA SER A 48 -6.28 -11.98 -1.94
C SER A 48 -6.20 -11.99 -0.41
N LEU A 49 -7.00 -12.86 0.22
CA LEU A 49 -7.00 -13.11 1.67
C LEU A 49 -5.76 -13.87 2.15
N TYR A 50 -4.97 -14.45 1.25
CA TYR A 50 -3.70 -15.14 1.55
C TYR A 50 -2.58 -14.21 2.04
N PHE A 51 -2.85 -12.92 2.12
CA PHE A 51 -1.94 -11.89 2.63
C PHE A 51 -1.81 -11.85 4.16
N TYR A 52 -2.53 -12.72 4.89
CA TYR A 52 -2.73 -12.67 6.33
C TYR A 52 -1.92 -13.70 7.15
N GLU A 53 -0.91 -14.37 6.59
CA GLU A 53 -0.04 -15.29 7.36
C GLU A 53 1.18 -14.60 7.98
#